data_AF-A0A353YHV0-F1
#
_entry.id   AF-A0A353YHV0-F1
#
_cell.length_a   1.000
_cell.length_b   1.000
_cell.length_c   1.000
_cell.angle_alpha   90.00
_cell.angle_beta   90.00
_cell.angle_gamma   90.00
#
_symmetry.space_group_name_H-M   'P 1'
#
loop_
_entity.id
_entity.type
_entity.pdbx_description
1 polymer ?
#
loop_
_entity_poly.entity_id
_entity_poly.type
_entity_poly.pdbx_seq_one_letter_code
_entity_poly.pdbx_strand_id
1 'polypeptide(L)'
;DSDAPLAKDLRLLVRERLKAGDSDQEIVDFIVARYGEFVLLKPRFETHTLVLWFATPAVFLAALLLIALAYRRRKASAESLAPLSVNEKRRLKRLLDQG
;
A
#
# COMPACT_ATOMS: atom_id res chain seq x y z
N ASP A 1 15.54 -7.67 22.76
CA ASP A 1 15.93 -8.07 24.12
C ASP A 1 14.68 -8.59 24.81
N SER A 2 14.69 -9.89 25.05
CA SER A 2 13.71 -10.80 25.67
C SER A 2 12.24 -10.36 25.91
N ASP A 3 11.33 -10.80 25.02
CA ASP A 3 9.88 -11.00 25.28
C ASP A 3 9.58 -12.14 26.31
N ALA A 4 10.62 -12.80 26.80
CA ALA A 4 10.54 -13.98 27.65
C ALA A 4 9.96 -13.74 29.07
N PRO A 5 10.25 -12.62 29.76
CA PRO A 5 9.65 -12.33 31.07
C PRO A 5 8.12 -12.19 30.97
N LEU A 6 7.64 -11.43 29.98
CA LEU A 6 6.21 -11.20 29.75
C LEU A 6 5.47 -12.50 29.41
N ALA A 7 6.04 -13.32 28.51
CA ALA A 7 5.42 -14.59 28.14
C ALA A 7 5.30 -15.57 29.33
N LYS A 8 6.24 -15.53 30.27
CA LYS A 8 6.21 -16.36 31.49
C LYS A 8 5.11 -15.89 32.45
N ASP A 9 4.98 -14.58 32.64
CA ASP A 9 3.98 -13.98 33.52
C ASP A 9 2.56 -14.23 33.01
N LEU A 10 2.34 -14.10 31.70
CA LEU A 10 1.05 -14.42 31.07
C LEU A 10 0.65 -15.89 31.27
N ARG A 11 1.60 -16.84 31.15
CA ARG A 11 1.33 -18.27 31.37
C ARG A 11 0.94 -18.57 32.83
N LEU A 12 1.54 -17.87 33.79
CA LEU A 12 1.19 -17.99 35.20
C LEU A 12 -0.23 -17.45 35.44
N LEU A 13 -0.53 -16.27 34.92
CA LEU A 13 -1.83 -15.61 35.05
C LEU A 13 -2.97 -16.45 34.44
N VAL A 14 -2.77 -17.02 33.25
CA VAL A 14 -3.74 -17.92 32.61
C VAL A 14 -4.01 -19.15 33.49
N ARG A 15 -2.97 -19.76 34.08
CA ARG A 15 -3.16 -20.91 34.98
C ARG A 15 -3.95 -20.56 36.23
N GLU A 16 -3.70 -19.40 36.82
CA GLU A 16 -4.43 -18.93 38.01
C GLU A 16 -5.91 -18.74 37.68
N ARG A 17 -6.20 -18.15 36.53
CA ARG A 17 -7.56 -17.89 36.04
C ARG A 17 -8.32 -19.16 35.67
N LEU A 18 -7.65 -20.10 34.99
CA LEU A 18 -8.23 -21.43 34.73
C LEU A 18 -8.56 -22.18 36.02
N LYS A 19 -7.73 -22.05 37.07
CA LYS A 19 -8.01 -22.62 38.39
C LYS A 19 -9.15 -21.91 39.11
N ALA A 20 -9.34 -20.62 38.85
CA ALA A 20 -10.46 -19.84 39.38
C ALA A 20 -11.81 -20.21 38.73
N GLY A 21 -11.78 -20.95 37.62
CA GLY A 21 -12.97 -21.40 36.90
C GLY A 21 -13.42 -20.45 35.79
N ASP A 22 -12.61 -19.44 35.46
CA ASP A 22 -12.90 -18.49 34.38
C ASP A 22 -12.91 -19.22 33.02
N SER A 23 -13.83 -18.80 32.14
CA SER A 23 -13.89 -19.30 30.76
C SER A 23 -12.76 -18.72 29.90
N ASP A 24 -12.44 -19.40 28.79
CA ASP A 24 -11.41 -18.94 27.86
C ASP A 24 -11.61 -17.48 27.40
N GLN A 25 -12.86 -17.07 27.18
CA GLN A 25 -13.19 -15.71 26.76
C GLN A 25 -12.90 -14.69 27.87
N GLU A 26 -13.30 -14.98 29.11
CA GLU A 26 -13.05 -14.11 30.27
C GLU A 26 -11.55 -13.98 30.56
N ILE A 27 -10.79 -15.06 30.37
CA ILE A 27 -9.32 -15.05 30.51
C ILE A 27 -8.69 -14.12 29.48
N VAL A 28 -9.09 -14.25 28.21
CA VAL A 28 -8.61 -13.42 27.11
C VAL A 28 -8.98 -11.96 27.34
N ASP A 29 -10.22 -11.68 27.70
CA ASP A 29 -10.73 -10.33 27.92
C ASP A 29 -10.00 -9.67 29.11
N PHE A 30 -9.74 -10.42 30.19
CA PHE A 30 -8.97 -9.93 31.34
C PHE A 30 -7.52 -9.59 30.98
N ILE A 31 -6.87 -10.44 30.18
CA ILE A 31 -5.49 -10.21 29.73
C ILE A 31 -5.42 -8.98 28.82
N VAL A 32 -6.35 -8.87 27.87
CA VAL A 32 -6.46 -7.73 26.96
C VAL A 32 -6.72 -6.44 27.73
N ALA A 33 -7.62 -6.46 28.72
CA ALA A 33 -7.94 -5.28 29.53
C ALA A 33 -6.73 -4.76 30.33
N ARG A 34 -5.80 -5.65 30.72
CA ARG A 34 -4.63 -5.28 31.54
C ARG A 34 -3.35 -5.02 30.75
N TYR A 35 -3.12 -5.76 29.68
CA TYR A 35 -1.87 -5.71 28.91
C TYR A 35 -2.05 -5.19 27.47
N GLY A 36 -3.29 -4.97 27.04
CA GLY A 36 -3.64 -4.50 25.71
C GLY A 36 -3.80 -5.64 24.69
N GLU A 37 -4.44 -5.30 23.58
CA GLU A 37 -4.72 -6.21 22.46
C GLU A 37 -3.45 -6.79 21.80
N PHE A 38 -2.31 -6.09 21.92
CA PHE A 38 -1.04 -6.48 21.31
C PHE A 38 -0.48 -7.82 21.86
N VAL A 39 -0.92 -8.26 23.04
CA VAL A 39 -0.52 -9.54 23.65
C VAL A 39 -1.03 -10.74 22.85
N LEU A 40 -2.17 -10.59 22.17
CA LEU A 40 -2.72 -11.68 21.36
C LEU A 40 -1.90 -11.92 20.09
N LEU A 41 -0.94 -11.03 19.76
CA LEU A 41 -0.12 -11.06 18.54
C LEU A 41 -0.95 -11.25 17.25
N LYS A 42 -2.25 -11.00 17.34
CA LYS A 42 -3.22 -11.06 16.24
C LYS A 42 -3.55 -9.62 15.92
N PRO A 43 -2.95 -9.03 14.87
CA PRO A 43 -3.43 -7.76 14.38
C PRO A 43 -4.88 -7.99 13.96
N ARG A 44 -5.83 -7.51 14.76
CA ARG A 44 -7.21 -7.39 14.32
C ARG A 44 -7.15 -6.40 13.16
N PHE A 45 -7.74 -6.75 12.02
CA PHE A 45 -7.86 -5.84 10.88
C PHE A 45 -8.72 -4.64 11.31
N GLU A 46 -8.12 -3.69 12.01
CA GLU A 46 -8.77 -2.44 12.39
C GLU A 46 -8.73 -1.48 11.21
N THR A 47 -9.77 -0.67 11.07
CA THR A 47 -9.95 0.28 9.97
C THR A 47 -8.75 1.21 9.76
N HIS A 48 -8.02 1.53 10.83
CA HIS A 48 -6.80 2.33 10.78
C HIS A 48 -5.63 1.60 10.09
N THR A 49 -5.53 0.27 10.22
CA THR A 49 -4.51 -0.52 9.51
C THR A 49 -4.82 -0.64 8.03
N LEU A 50 -6.10 -0.62 7.62
CA LEU A 50 -6.50 -0.67 6.21
C LEU A 50 -5.90 0.51 5.42
N VAL A 51 -5.85 1.70 6.02
CA VAL A 51 -5.23 2.87 5.37
C VAL A 51 -3.76 2.59 5.05
N LEU A 52 -3.02 1.96 5.97
CA LEU A 52 -1.61 1.60 5.73
C LEU A 52 -1.47 0.57 4.60
N TRP A 53 -2.37 -0.41 4.54
CA TRP A 53 -2.38 -1.44 3.50
C TRP A 53 -2.81 -0.92 2.13
N PHE A 54 -3.73 0.06 2.07
CA PHE A 54 -4.24 0.62 0.82
C PHE A 54 -3.45 1.83 0.33
N ALA A 55 -2.71 2.54 1.19
CA ALA A 55 -1.93 3.71 0.80
C ALA A 55 -0.92 3.37 -0.29
N THR A 56 -0.11 2.32 -0.10
CA THR A 56 0.91 1.90 -1.06
C THR A 56 0.34 1.53 -2.44
N PRO A 57 -0.66 0.61 -2.56
CA PRO A 57 -1.26 0.31 -3.86
C PRO A 57 -2.01 1.51 -4.46
N ALA A 58 -2.64 2.38 -3.64
CA ALA A 58 -3.32 3.57 -4.15
C ALA A 58 -2.34 4.55 -4.80
N VAL A 59 -1.20 4.83 -4.16
CA VAL A 59 -0.15 5.70 -4.73
C VAL A 59 0.42 5.10 -6.02
N PHE A 60 0.66 3.79 -6.04
CA PHE A 60 1.14 3.10 -7.24
C PHE A 60 0.14 3.21 -8.41
N LEU A 61 -1.15 2.96 -8.16
CA LEU A 61 -2.20 3.10 -9.17
C LEU A 61 -2.34 4.54 -9.66
N ALA A 62 -2.26 5.53 -8.76
CA ALA A 62 -2.29 6.94 -9.13
C ALA A 62 -1.12 7.30 -10.05
N ALA A 63 0.09 6.84 -9.75
CA ALA A 63 1.27 7.07 -10.58
C ALA A 63 1.11 6.45 -11.99
N LEU A 64 0.65 5.20 -12.09
CA LEU A 64 0.37 4.55 -13.37
C LEU A 64 -0.66 5.33 -14.20
N LEU A 65 -1.72 5.82 -13.54
CA LEU A 65 -2.80 6.55 -14.20
C LEU A 65 -2.31 7.90 -14.73
N LEU A 66 -1.48 8.62 -13.97
CA LEU A 66 -0.83 9.85 -14.42
C LEU A 66 0.09 9.62 -15.62
N ILE A 67 0.90 8.55 -15.61
CA ILE A 67 1.78 8.18 -16.72
C ILE A 67 0.96 7.88 -17.98
N ALA A 68 -0.11 7.08 -17.85
CA ALA A 68 -0.99 6.73 -18.96
C ALA A 68 -1.66 7.98 -19.57
N LEU A 69 -2.14 8.90 -18.73
CA LEU A 69 -2.71 10.17 -19.18
C LEU A 69 -1.68 11.03 -19.90
N ALA A 70 -0.47 11.16 -19.35
CA ALA A 70 0.61 11.93 -19.96
C ALA A 70 1.00 11.35 -21.34
N TYR A 71 1.07 10.02 -21.45
CA TYR A 71 1.38 9.33 -22.70
C TYR A 71 0.29 9.54 -23.76
N ARG A 72 -1.00 9.44 -23.36
CA ARG A 72 -2.13 9.72 -24.25
C ARG A 72 -2.13 11.16 -24.75
N ARG A 73 -1.84 12.13 -23.87
CA ARG A 73 -1.74 13.55 -24.27
C ARG A 73 -0.61 13.78 -25.26
N ARG A 74 0.56 13.20 -25.04
CA ARG A 74 1.68 13.27 -26.02
C ARG A 74 1.31 12.67 -27.37
N LYS A 75 0.65 11.52 -27.39
CA LYS A 75 0.23 10.88 -28.65
C LYS A 75 -0.79 11.74 -29.40
N ALA A 76 -1.77 12.32 -28.72
CA ALA A 76 -2.74 13.23 -29.33
C ALA A 76 -2.07 14.49 -29.92
N SER A 77 -1.07 15.05 -29.24
CA SER A 77 -0.27 16.16 -29.79
C SER A 77 0.61 15.72 -30.98
N ALA A 78 1.14 14.50 -30.97
CA ALA A 78 1.89 13.94 -32.11
C ALA A 78 0.99 13.66 -33.32
N GLU A 79 -0.28 13.29 -33.11
CA GLU A 79 -1.28 13.11 -34.17
C GLU A 79 -1.72 14.44 -34.80
N SER A 80 -1.63 15.55 -34.05
CA SER A 80 -1.86 16.91 -34.58
C SER A 80 -0.74 17.43 -35.48
N LEU A 81 0.41 16.77 -35.50
CA LEU A 81 1.44 16.99 -36.52
C LEU A 81 1.01 16.21 -37.76
N ALA A 82 0.13 16.80 -38.57
CA ALA A 82 -0.22 16.28 -39.87
C ALA A 82 1.07 15.88 -40.61
N PRO A 83 1.16 14.67 -41.19
CA PRO A 83 2.37 14.24 -41.87
C PRO A 83 2.72 15.25 -42.96
N LEU A 84 3.99 15.69 -42.99
CA LEU A 84 4.49 16.69 -43.96
C LEU A 84 3.94 16.37 -45.35
N SER A 85 3.22 17.34 -45.93
CA SER A 85 2.70 17.23 -47.28
C SER A 85 3.86 16.98 -48.25
N VAL A 86 3.54 16.36 -49.40
CA VAL A 86 4.54 16.06 -50.44
C VAL A 86 5.34 17.32 -50.84
N ASN A 87 4.72 18.49 -50.79
CA ASN A 87 5.37 19.76 -51.09
C ASN A 87 6.34 20.22 -49.99
N GLU A 88 5.97 20.05 -48.72
CA GLU A 88 6.84 20.40 -47.58
C GLU A 88 8.05 19.48 -47.50
N LYS A 89 7.89 18.18 -47.76
CA LYS A 89 9.00 17.22 -47.86
C LYS A 89 10.01 17.61 -48.95
N ARG A 90 9.54 18.05 -50.12
CA ARG A 90 10.41 18.51 -51.22
C ARG A 90 11.14 19.81 -50.88
N ARG A 91 10.49 20.73 -50.14
CA ARG A 91 11.13 21.97 -49.69
C ARG A 91 12.21 21.68 -48.65
N LEU A 92 11.94 20.79 -47.69
CA LEU A 92 12.91 20.38 -46.69
C LEU A 92 14.15 19.72 -47.33
N LYS A 93 13.94 18.81 -48.30
CA LYS A 93 15.03 18.17 -49.03
C LYS A 93 15.94 19.19 -49.73
N ARG A 94 15.35 20.19 -50.40
CA ARG A 94 16.13 21.26 -51.05
C ARG A 94 16.97 22.09 -50.10
N LEU A 95 16.49 22.33 -48.87
CA LEU A 95 17.23 23.09 -47.87
C LEU A 95 18.37 22.28 -47.25
N LEU A 96 18.18 20.96 -47.08
CA LEU A 96 19.21 20.04 -46.61
C LEU A 96 20.31 19.80 -47.65
N ASP A 97 19.96 19.77 -48.94
CA ASP A 97 20.92 19.59 -50.05
C ASP A 97 21.71 20.88 -50.37
N GLN A 98 21.35 22.03 -49.78
CA GLN A 98 21.98 23.35 -50.01
C GLN A 98 22.92 23.80 -48.88
N GLY A 99 23.02 23.06 -47.77
CA GLY A 99 23.97 23.28 -46.69
C GLY A 99 25.09 22.25 -46.71
#